data_AF-A0A659USQ7-F1
#
_entry.id   AF-A0A659USQ7-F1
#
_cell.length_a   1.000
_cell.length_b   1.000
_cell.length_c   1.000
_cell.angle_alpha   90.00
_cell.angle_beta   90.00
_cell.angle_gamma   90.00
#
_symmetry.space_group_name_H-M   'P 1'
#
loop_
_entity.id
_entity.type
_entity.pdbx_description
1 polymer ?
#
loop_
_entity_poly.entity_id
_entity_poly.type
_entity_poly.pdbx_seq_one_letter_code
_entity_poly.pdbx_strand_id
1 'polypeptide(L)'
;VTLCFVVGAVMLKPDWKAGAAGAVPSLPAHDAANYWFMAVSILGASISPYLFMFYSSGAIEDKWDKSYLGVNRAIAWLGMTFGGTISVSVLIVSALVLATNGIVQVDDYHQLPLMLIPIFGFWGFVLFVASLGIACFGAAVEVGLQQAYLVAQGFGWDWGED
;
A
#
# COMPACT_ATOMS: atom_id res chain seq x y z
N VAL A 1 -6.86 12.24 -1.40
CA VAL A 1 -5.41 12.55 -1.50
C VAL A 1 -4.67 11.47 -2.27
N THR A 2 -4.78 10.19 -1.87
CA THR A 2 -4.15 9.02 -2.55
C THR A 2 -4.37 8.91 -4.07
N LEU A 3 -5.50 9.40 -4.60
CA LEU A 3 -5.72 9.47 -6.05
C LEU A 3 -4.72 10.38 -6.80
N CYS A 4 -3.99 11.27 -6.12
CA CYS A 4 -2.98 12.11 -6.77
C CYS A 4 -1.86 11.29 -7.42
N PHE A 5 -1.54 10.11 -6.89
CA PHE A 5 -0.56 9.21 -7.49
C PHE A 5 -1.08 8.57 -8.77
N VAL A 6 -2.37 8.22 -8.82
CA VAL A 6 -3.01 7.69 -10.03
C VAL A 6 -3.06 8.76 -11.12
N VAL A 7 -3.49 9.98 -10.76
CA VAL A 7 -3.50 11.12 -11.69
C VAL A 7 -2.08 11.44 -12.16
N GLY A 8 -1.10 11.44 -11.26
CA GLY A 8 0.31 11.64 -11.60
C GLY A 8 0.83 10.60 -12.58
N ALA A 9 0.55 9.32 -12.33
CA ALA A 9 0.91 8.22 -13.22
C ALA A 9 0.29 8.40 -14.62
N VAL A 10 -0.97 8.83 -14.72
CA VAL A 10 -1.62 9.08 -16.02
C VAL A 10 -1.04 10.32 -16.73
N MET A 11 -0.78 11.40 -15.99
CA MET A 11 -0.23 12.65 -16.55
C MET A 11 1.19 12.50 -17.08
N LEU A 12 2.00 11.64 -16.45
CA LEU A 12 3.36 11.31 -16.88
C LEU A 12 3.43 10.58 -18.22
N LYS A 13 2.29 10.15 -18.79
CA LYS A 13 2.20 9.38 -20.04
C LYS A 13 3.23 8.24 -20.10
N PRO A 14 3.21 7.30 -19.13
CA PRO A 14 4.11 6.15 -19.13
C PRO A 14 4.02 5.42 -20.47
N ASP A 15 5.16 4.92 -20.94
CA ASP A 15 5.15 3.92 -21.99
C ASP A 15 4.55 2.63 -21.41
N TRP A 16 3.27 2.42 -21.68
CA TRP A 16 2.52 1.25 -21.23
C TRP A 16 3.12 -0.07 -21.74
N LYS A 17 3.86 -0.04 -22.87
CA LYS A 17 4.55 -1.24 -23.36
C LYS A 17 5.76 -1.57 -22.50
N ALA A 18 6.52 -0.56 -22.07
CA ALA A 18 7.64 -0.74 -21.15
C ALA A 18 7.15 -1.17 -19.75
N GLY A 19 6.06 -0.58 -19.26
CA GLY A 19 5.41 -0.99 -18.01
C GLY A 19 4.90 -2.44 -18.06
N ALA A 20 4.26 -2.85 -19.16
CA ALA A 20 3.82 -4.22 -19.35
C ALA A 20 4.99 -5.21 -19.49
N ALA A 21 6.09 -4.80 -20.12
CA ALA A 21 7.31 -5.61 -20.19
C ALA A 21 7.95 -5.79 -18.80
N GLY A 22 7.92 -4.76 -17.94
CA GLY A 22 8.38 -4.83 -16.55
C GLY A 22 7.47 -5.66 -15.63
N ALA A 23 6.23 -5.91 -16.02
CA ALA A 23 5.34 -6.83 -15.31
C ALA A 23 5.72 -8.31 -15.53
N VAL A 24 6.56 -8.61 -16.54
CA VAL A 24 7.08 -9.95 -16.76
C VAL A 24 8.24 -10.19 -15.78
N PRO A 25 8.17 -11.24 -14.94
CA PRO A 25 9.24 -11.54 -14.00
C PRO A 25 10.54 -11.82 -14.75
N SER A 26 11.53 -10.94 -14.60
CA SER A 26 12.88 -11.15 -15.14
C SER A 26 13.84 -11.55 -14.02
N LEU A 27 14.76 -12.48 -14.29
CA LEU A 27 15.84 -12.79 -13.36
C LEU A 27 16.77 -11.57 -13.20
N PRO A 28 17.23 -11.26 -11.98
CA PRO A 28 18.13 -10.12 -11.76
C PRO A 28 19.45 -10.35 -12.50
N ALA A 29 19.81 -9.41 -13.38
CA ALA A 29 21.05 -9.47 -14.16
C ALA A 29 22.28 -9.06 -13.33
N HIS A 30 22.09 -8.26 -12.27
CA HIS A 30 23.08 -7.86 -11.27
C HIS A 30 22.38 -7.68 -9.91
N ASP A 31 23.13 -7.90 -8.83
CA ASP A 31 22.73 -7.61 -7.45
C ASP A 31 21.43 -8.30 -6.97
N ALA A 32 21.42 -9.63 -7.04
CA ALA A 32 20.28 -10.44 -6.65
C ALA A 32 19.82 -10.23 -5.19
N ALA A 33 20.74 -9.87 -4.29
CA ALA A 33 20.42 -9.64 -2.89
C ALA A 33 19.49 -8.44 -2.71
N ASN A 34 19.81 -7.29 -3.33
CA ASN A 34 18.95 -6.10 -3.28
C ASN A 34 17.62 -6.31 -4.01
N TYR A 35 17.63 -7.02 -5.14
CA TYR A 35 16.39 -7.37 -5.85
C TYR A 35 15.45 -8.23 -4.98
N TRP A 36 15.98 -9.30 -4.39
CA TRP A 36 15.20 -10.18 -3.52
C TRP A 36 14.76 -9.48 -2.24
N PHE A 37 15.60 -8.61 -1.68
CA PHE A 37 15.23 -7.79 -0.53
C PHE A 37 14.01 -6.91 -0.86
N MET A 38 14.05 -6.13 -1.95
CA MET A 38 12.92 -5.32 -2.38
C MET A 38 11.67 -6.15 -2.67
N ALA A 39 11.82 -7.30 -3.34
CA ALA A 39 10.69 -8.19 -3.63
C ALA A 39 10.02 -8.70 -2.34
N VAL A 40 10.80 -9.15 -1.36
CA VAL A 40 10.30 -9.61 -0.06
C VAL A 40 9.70 -8.44 0.74
N SER A 41 10.32 -7.25 0.71
CA SER A 41 9.77 -6.05 1.36
C SER A 41 8.40 -5.65 0.81
N ILE A 42 8.22 -5.67 -0.52
CA ILE A 42 6.93 -5.37 -1.16
C ILE A 42 5.88 -6.42 -0.77
N LEU A 43 6.26 -7.71 -0.81
CA LEU A 43 5.35 -8.79 -0.40
C LEU A 43 4.96 -8.69 1.09
N GLY A 44 5.92 -8.39 1.97
CA GLY A 44 5.68 -8.21 3.40
C GLY A 44 4.81 -6.98 3.70
N ALA A 45 5.01 -5.88 2.97
CA ALA A 45 4.14 -4.70 3.09
C ALA A 45 2.71 -4.99 2.62
N SER A 46 2.54 -5.83 1.58
CA SER A 46 1.22 -6.15 1.01
C SER A 46 0.46 -7.22 1.79
N ILE A 47 1.15 -8.17 2.42
CA ILE A 47 0.56 -9.27 3.19
C ILE A 47 0.89 -9.05 4.66
N SER A 48 0.24 -8.05 5.26
CA SER A 48 0.42 -7.75 6.67
C SER A 48 -0.31 -8.78 7.55
N PRO A 49 0.37 -9.55 8.42
CA PRO A 49 -0.25 -10.61 9.22
C PRO A 49 -1.37 -10.13 10.15
N TYR A 50 -1.30 -8.87 10.55
CA TYR A 50 -2.23 -8.22 11.47
C TYR A 50 -3.64 -8.13 10.84
N LEU A 51 -3.74 -7.82 9.55
CA LEU A 51 -5.02 -7.75 8.82
C LEU A 51 -5.78 -9.08 8.85
N PHE A 52 -5.09 -10.21 8.85
CA PHE A 52 -5.72 -11.53 8.93
C PHE A 52 -6.38 -11.74 10.30
N MET A 53 -5.69 -11.37 11.38
CA MET A 53 -6.21 -11.48 12.74
C MET A 53 -7.38 -10.51 12.95
N PHE A 54 -7.23 -9.25 12.52
CA PHE A 54 -8.28 -8.25 12.61
C PHE A 54 -9.56 -8.67 11.87
N TYR A 55 -9.41 -9.13 10.63
CA TYR A 55 -10.54 -9.59 9.83
C TYR A 55 -11.21 -10.84 10.41
N SER A 56 -10.44 -11.75 11.01
CA SER A 56 -11.00 -12.92 11.70
C SER A 56 -11.73 -12.54 12.99
N SER A 57 -11.22 -11.57 13.76
CA SER A 57 -11.88 -11.11 14.99
C SER A 57 -13.18 -10.36 14.66
N GLY A 58 -13.17 -9.48 13.65
CA GLY A 58 -14.38 -8.79 13.18
C GLY A 58 -15.44 -9.74 12.64
N ALA A 59 -15.04 -10.82 11.96
CA ALA A 59 -15.99 -11.85 11.50
C ALA A 59 -16.72 -12.58 12.66
N ILE A 60 -16.05 -12.73 13.81
CA ILE A 60 -16.63 -13.33 15.02
C ILE A 60 -17.55 -12.32 15.72
N GLU A 61 -17.14 -11.06 15.82
CA GLU A 61 -17.91 -9.97 16.41
C GLU A 61 -19.24 -9.73 15.68
N ASP A 62 -19.20 -9.61 14.35
CA ASP A 62 -20.38 -9.39 13.50
C ASP A 62 -21.23 -10.66 13.26
N LYS A 63 -20.85 -11.81 13.86
CA LYS A 63 -21.54 -13.10 13.72
C LYS A 63 -21.81 -13.49 12.26
N TRP A 64 -20.80 -13.35 11.40
CA TRP A 64 -20.94 -13.63 9.97
C TRP A 64 -21.34 -15.08 9.68
N ASP A 65 -22.38 -15.26 8.85
CA ASP A 65 -22.78 -16.56 8.28
C ASP A 65 -22.33 -16.70 6.81
N LYS A 66 -22.50 -17.89 6.22
CA LYS A 66 -22.09 -18.22 4.84
C LYS A 66 -22.68 -17.29 3.76
N SER A 67 -23.79 -16.61 4.04
CA SER A 67 -24.37 -15.60 3.15
C SER A 67 -23.46 -14.37 2.94
N TYR A 68 -22.67 -14.00 3.95
CA TYR A 68 -21.77 -12.84 3.91
C TYR A 68 -20.46 -13.12 3.17
N LEU A 69 -20.10 -14.39 2.96
CA LEU A 69 -18.86 -14.77 2.25
C LEU A 69 -18.77 -14.16 0.85
N GLY A 70 -19.89 -14.09 0.12
CA GLY A 70 -19.92 -13.52 -1.23
C GLY A 70 -19.67 -12.01 -1.24
N VAL A 71 -20.39 -11.29 -0.38
CA VAL A 71 -20.29 -9.82 -0.23
C VAL A 71 -18.91 -9.44 0.27
N ASN A 72 -18.42 -10.12 1.30
CA ASN A 72 -17.12 -9.86 1.89
C ASN A 72 -15.97 -10.18 0.94
N ARG A 73 -16.10 -11.25 0.13
CA ARG A 73 -15.13 -11.51 -0.93
C ARG A 73 -15.13 -10.40 -1.97
N ALA A 74 -16.30 -9.88 -2.36
CA ALA A 74 -16.38 -8.76 -3.30
C ALA A 74 -15.77 -7.47 -2.74
N ILE A 75 -16.05 -7.14 -1.47
CA ILE A 75 -15.47 -5.97 -0.78
C ILE A 75 -13.95 -6.12 -0.68
N ALA A 76 -13.45 -7.29 -0.26
CA ALA A 76 -12.02 -7.55 -0.18
C ALA A 76 -11.35 -7.45 -1.55
N TRP A 77 -12.00 -7.96 -2.61
CA TRP A 77 -11.48 -7.88 -3.97
C TRP A 77 -11.43 -6.45 -4.50
N LEU A 78 -12.48 -5.66 -4.25
CA LEU A 78 -12.53 -4.24 -4.60
C LEU A 78 -11.47 -3.44 -3.85
N GLY A 79 -11.34 -3.65 -2.54
CA GLY A 79 -10.33 -2.99 -1.70
C GLY A 79 -8.92 -3.33 -2.15
N MET A 80 -8.63 -4.62 -2.38
CA MET A 80 -7.33 -5.10 -2.85
C MET A 80 -7.00 -4.57 -4.24
N THR A 81 -7.98 -4.53 -5.16
CA THR A 81 -7.79 -3.99 -6.51
C THR A 81 -7.51 -2.49 -6.45
N PHE A 82 -8.23 -1.75 -5.62
CA PHE A 82 -8.03 -0.32 -5.43
C PHE A 82 -6.65 -0.01 -4.82
N GLY A 83 -6.27 -0.70 -3.74
CA GLY A 83 -4.97 -0.58 -3.11
C GLY A 83 -3.83 -0.96 -4.06
N GLY A 84 -3.97 -2.10 -4.76
CA GLY A 84 -3.00 -2.56 -5.76
C GLY A 84 -2.82 -1.56 -6.90
N THR A 85 -3.89 -0.94 -7.39
CA THR A 85 -3.83 0.09 -8.44
C THR A 85 -3.05 1.32 -7.96
N ILE A 86 -3.24 1.74 -6.71
CA ILE A 86 -2.47 2.83 -6.11
C ILE A 86 -0.99 2.44 -5.99
N SER A 87 -0.68 1.25 -5.46
CA SER A 87 0.70 0.76 -5.34
C SER A 87 1.42 0.72 -6.68
N VAL A 88 0.78 0.20 -7.74
CA VAL A 88 1.34 0.21 -9.10
C VAL A 88 1.54 1.63 -9.61
N SER A 89 0.61 2.54 -9.34
CA SER A 89 0.75 3.95 -9.74
C SER A 89 1.95 4.60 -9.06
N VAL A 90 2.16 4.36 -7.76
CA VAL A 90 3.34 4.86 -7.01
C VAL A 90 4.63 4.30 -7.60
N LEU A 91 4.67 2.99 -7.92
CA LEU A 91 5.84 2.37 -8.56
C LEU A 91 6.16 3.00 -9.93
N ILE A 92 5.14 3.24 -10.76
CA ILE A 92 5.32 3.88 -12.07
C ILE A 92 5.84 5.31 -11.92
N VAL A 93 5.24 6.11 -11.03
CA VAL A 93 5.68 7.49 -10.77
C VAL A 93 7.11 7.49 -10.24
N SER A 94 7.43 6.61 -9.30
CA SER A 94 8.79 6.45 -8.76
C SER A 94 9.79 6.09 -9.86
N ALA A 95 9.47 5.11 -10.70
CA ALA A 95 10.34 4.69 -11.80
C ALA A 95 10.56 5.80 -12.83
N LEU A 96 9.52 6.53 -13.23
CA LEU A 96 9.66 7.59 -14.23
C LEU A 96 10.36 8.83 -13.69
N VAL A 97 10.08 9.21 -12.44
CA VAL A 97 10.60 10.47 -11.88
C VAL A 97 11.95 10.27 -11.20
N LEU A 98 12.16 9.23 -10.39
CA LEU A 98 13.47 9.05 -9.73
C LEU A 98 14.52 8.52 -10.68
N ALA A 99 14.18 7.60 -11.59
CA ALA A 99 15.17 7.09 -12.53
C ALA A 99 15.65 8.19 -13.50
N THR A 100 14.78 9.11 -13.90
CA THR A 100 15.19 10.26 -14.74
C THR A 100 16.01 11.30 -13.99
N ASN A 101 15.85 11.39 -12.65
CA ASN A 101 16.69 12.23 -11.80
C ASN A 101 18.01 11.54 -11.36
N GLY A 102 18.31 10.34 -11.88
CA GLY A 102 19.54 9.61 -11.58
C GLY A 102 19.60 9.01 -10.17
N ILE A 103 18.47 8.96 -9.45
CA ILE A 103 18.39 8.35 -8.13
C ILE A 103 18.12 6.85 -8.32
N VAL A 104 19.18 6.05 -8.23
CA VAL A 104 19.13 4.59 -8.39
C VAL A 104 18.89 3.87 -7.04
N GLN A 105 19.28 4.49 -5.93
CA GLN A 105 18.98 4.05 -4.57
C GLN A 105 18.34 5.20 -3.79
N VAL A 106 17.19 4.91 -3.18
CA VAL A 106 16.48 5.87 -2.32
C VAL A 106 16.90 5.58 -0.88
N ASP A 107 17.91 6.29 -0.41
CA ASP A 107 18.43 6.13 0.96
C ASP A 107 17.76 7.08 1.96
N ASP A 108 17.09 8.14 1.47
CA ASP A 108 16.53 9.20 2.32
C ASP A 108 15.05 9.47 2.01
N TYR A 109 14.23 9.54 3.07
CA TYR A 109 12.81 9.87 3.01
C TYR A 109 12.54 11.24 2.38
N HIS A 110 13.48 12.18 2.48
CA HIS A 110 13.36 13.51 1.86
C HIS A 110 13.32 13.47 0.32
N GLN A 111 13.69 12.35 -0.30
CA GLN A 111 13.66 12.19 -1.75
C GLN A 111 12.29 11.75 -2.27
N LEU A 112 11.42 11.20 -1.40
CA LEU A 112 10.11 10.72 -1.80
C LEU A 112 9.14 11.81 -2.29
N PRO A 113 9.08 13.02 -1.69
CA PRO A 113 8.24 14.09 -2.21
C PRO A 113 8.64 14.58 -3.60
N LEU A 114 9.90 14.37 -4.01
CA LEU A 114 10.40 14.72 -5.35
C LEU A 114 9.70 13.93 -6.46
N MET A 115 8.99 12.83 -6.13
CA MET A 115 8.14 12.09 -7.06
C MET A 115 6.97 12.92 -7.61
N LEU A 116 6.36 13.75 -6.77
CA LEU A 116 5.12 14.47 -7.11
C LEU A 116 5.35 15.94 -7.44
N ILE A 117 6.49 16.51 -7.03
CA ILE A 117 6.85 17.91 -7.27
C ILE A 117 6.93 18.25 -8.78
N PRO A 118 7.54 17.42 -9.65
CA PRO A 118 7.60 17.71 -11.10
C PRO A 118 6.23 17.72 -11.78
N ILE A 119 5.23 17.08 -11.19
CA ILE A 119 3.89 16.94 -11.76
C ILE A 119 2.96 18.07 -11.28
N PHE A 120 2.99 18.37 -9.98
CA PHE A 120 2.04 19.29 -9.33
C PHE A 120 2.69 20.52 -8.68
N GLY A 121 4.01 20.69 -8.82
CA GLY A 121 4.77 21.77 -8.19
C GLY A 121 4.71 21.69 -6.65
N PHE A 122 4.57 22.84 -6.00
CA PHE A 122 4.44 22.94 -4.54
C PHE A 122 3.28 22.10 -3.97
N TRP A 123 2.17 22.00 -4.70
CA TRP A 123 1.03 21.17 -4.30
C TRP A 123 1.37 19.67 -4.27
N GLY A 124 2.33 19.22 -5.08
CA GLY A 124 2.81 17.84 -5.07
C GLY A 124 3.43 17.44 -3.73
N PHE A 125 4.21 18.34 -3.13
CA PHE A 125 4.77 18.14 -1.79
C PHE A 125 3.66 18.04 -0.73
N VAL A 126 2.71 18.97 -0.74
CA VAL A 126 1.60 19.00 0.22
C VAL A 126 0.73 17.74 0.10
N LEU A 127 0.40 17.33 -1.13
CA LEU A 127 -0.37 16.12 -1.38
C LEU A 127 0.38 14.85 -0.94
N PHE A 128 1.69 14.78 -1.18
CA PHE A 128 2.51 13.66 -0.69
C PHE A 128 2.46 13.58 0.84
N VAL A 129 2.78 14.67 1.54
CA VAL A 129 2.79 14.71 3.01
C VAL A 129 1.42 14.40 3.59
N ALA A 130 0.36 14.98 3.03
CA ALA A 130 -1.02 14.69 3.45
C ALA A 130 -1.38 13.21 3.21
N SER A 131 -0.95 12.62 2.09
CA SER A 131 -1.22 11.21 1.81
C SER A 131 -0.51 10.28 2.79
N LEU A 132 0.76 10.59 3.10
CA LEU A 132 1.58 9.86 4.05
C LEU A 132 0.96 9.95 5.45
N GLY A 133 0.58 11.16 5.87
CA GLY A 133 -0.06 11.37 7.18
C GLY A 133 -1.37 10.59 7.33
N ILE A 134 -2.24 10.62 6.32
CA ILE A 134 -3.50 9.87 6.34
C ILE A 134 -3.24 8.36 6.36
N ALA A 135 -2.30 7.86 5.56
CA ALA A 135 -1.96 6.44 5.51
C ALA A 135 -1.37 5.94 6.84
N CYS A 136 -0.41 6.69 7.41
CA CYS A 136 0.18 6.35 8.71
C CYS A 136 -0.84 6.41 9.84
N PHE A 137 -1.73 7.40 9.85
CA PHE A 137 -2.77 7.50 10.87
C PHE A 137 -3.78 6.35 10.75
N GLY A 138 -4.21 6.00 9.55
CA GLY A 138 -5.07 4.84 9.31
C GLY A 138 -4.44 3.54 9.81
N ALA A 139 -3.18 3.29 9.44
CA ALA A 139 -2.44 2.12 9.91
C ALA A 139 -2.27 2.11 11.44
N ALA A 140 -1.99 3.26 12.07
CA ALA A 140 -1.86 3.34 13.52
C ALA A 140 -3.17 3.02 14.25
N VAL A 141 -4.32 3.48 13.72
CA VAL A 141 -5.64 3.17 14.28
C VAL A 141 -5.95 1.68 14.15
N GLU A 142 -5.74 1.08 12.97
CA GLU A 142 -5.98 -0.37 12.75
C GLU A 142 -5.12 -1.23 13.67
N VAL A 143 -3.82 -0.92 13.78
CA VAL A 143 -2.90 -1.65 14.66
C VAL A 143 -3.28 -1.46 16.13
N GLY A 144 -3.63 -0.24 16.54
CA GLY A 144 -4.05 0.05 17.91
C GLY A 144 -5.31 -0.73 18.30
N LEU A 145 -6.31 -0.76 17.41
CA LEU A 145 -7.55 -1.49 17.60
C LEU A 145 -7.29 -3.00 17.69
N GLN A 146 -6.43 -3.55 16.83
CA GLN A 146 -6.06 -4.96 16.92
C GLN A 146 -5.35 -5.30 18.24
N GLN A 147 -4.43 -4.45 18.72
CA GLN A 147 -3.78 -4.69 20.01
C GLN A 147 -4.82 -4.70 21.15
N ALA A 148 -5.81 -3.80 21.09
CA ALA A 148 -6.91 -3.81 22.05
C ALA A 148 -7.72 -5.11 21.99
N TYR A 149 -8.09 -5.60 20.80
CA TYR A 149 -8.78 -6.88 20.63
C TYR A 149 -7.97 -8.07 21.15
N LEU A 150 -6.68 -8.14 20.82
CA LEU A 150 -5.80 -9.22 21.28
C LEU A 150 -5.67 -9.23 22.81
N VAL A 151 -5.55 -8.07 23.44
CA VAL A 151 -5.49 -7.95 24.89
C VAL A 151 -6.82 -8.36 25.52
N ALA A 152 -7.95 -7.84 25.03
CA ALA A 152 -9.27 -8.17 25.57
C ALA A 152 -9.58 -9.68 25.43
N GLN A 153 -9.29 -10.27 24.27
CA GLN A 153 -9.42 -11.72 24.04
C GLN A 153 -8.49 -12.56 24.90
N GLY A 154 -7.24 -12.11 25.09
CA GLY A 154 -6.26 -12.79 25.94
C GLY A 154 -6.67 -12.82 27.42
N PHE A 155 -7.32 -11.77 27.91
CA PHE A 155 -7.80 -11.67 29.30
C PHE A 155 -9.24 -12.16 29.50
N GLY A 156 -9.96 -12.51 28.42
CA GLY A 156 -11.35 -12.96 28.49
C GLY A 156 -12.34 -11.87 28.91
N TRP A 157 -12.01 -10.61 28.67
CA TRP A 157 -12.91 -9.47 28.89
C TRP A 157 -13.89 -9.35 27.74
N ASP A 158 -15.12 -8.87 27.96
CA ASP A 158 -16.03 -8.61 26.85
C ASP A 158 -15.39 -7.59 25.87
N TRP A 159 -15.39 -7.92 24.58
CA TRP A 159 -14.85 -7.10 23.50
C TRP A 159 -15.91 -6.89 22.41
N GLY A 160 -16.12 -5.63 22.03
CA GLY A 160 -17.11 -5.21 21.02
C GLY A 160 -18.14 -4.23 21.58
N GLU A 161 -18.91 -3.60 20.70
CA GLU A 161 -20.07 -2.76 21.05
C GLU A 161 -21.27 -3.67 21.41
N ASP A 162 -21.12 -4.43 22.51
CA ASP A 162 -22.14 -4.97 23.43
C ASP A 162 -21.45 -5.79 24.54
#